data_AF-A0A6H0ZV67-F1
#
_entry.id   AF-A0A6H0ZV67-F1
#
_cell.length_a   1.000
_cell.length_b   1.000
_cell.length_c   1.000
_cell.angle_alpha   90.00
_cell.angle_beta   90.00
_cell.angle_gamma   90.00
#
_symmetry.space_group_name_H-M   'P 1'
#
loop_
_entity.id
_entity.type
_entity.pdbx_description
1 polymer ?
#
loop_
_entity_poly.entity_id
_entity_poly.type
_entity_poly.pdbx_seq_one_letter_code
_entity_poly.pdbx_strand_id
1 'polypeptide(L)'
;MKSGISKLAGVVVLSIMTLLSAVSAGRTASIPPEAWSAYKSAFLDPGGRIIDTGNGNISHSEGQGYGMWLAVLSDSLADFELIWSFTRTELLVRDDGLSAWKWDPRTRPHVTDINNATDGDILIAYALALAAGQWNRQDYAEASTAMASAILKKTVVQRAGRTLLLPAATGFGEGDRDDGPVVNPSYLIFEAFPVLNLVAPSPLWKAVADDGVTQIGAFAFGERKLPADWVSVRTRAQPASGFPPEFGYNAVRIPLYLSRANMGSPELLNRLKNGMTLESGAAGTFDLKSGAVKDVLSDPGYRIIPALAACVAGGAAVPEELKSFQPTLYYPSTLHLLALSFLARNNGECR
;
A
#
# COMPACT_ATOMS: atom_id res chain seq x y z
N MET A 1 -0.83 6.36 65.60
CA MET A 1 -0.67 5.10 64.82
C MET A 1 -0.78 5.45 63.35
N LYS A 2 0.31 5.26 62.60
CA LYS A 2 0.37 5.45 61.15
C LYS A 2 -0.30 4.25 60.47
N SER A 3 -1.13 4.49 59.46
CA SER A 3 -1.39 3.51 58.41
C SER A 3 -1.63 4.28 57.11
N GLY A 4 -0.57 4.42 56.33
CA GLY A 4 -0.65 4.85 54.94
C GLY A 4 -0.83 3.61 54.07
N ILE A 5 -1.94 3.56 53.33
CA ILE A 5 -2.13 2.60 52.25
C ILE A 5 -1.70 3.31 50.96
N SER A 6 -0.46 3.07 50.53
CA SER A 6 -0.03 3.39 49.18
C SER A 6 -0.62 2.37 48.22
N LYS A 7 -1.56 2.76 47.37
CA LYS A 7 -1.95 1.96 46.20
C LYS A 7 -0.80 2.02 45.19
N LEU A 8 -0.09 0.90 45.00
CA LEU A 8 0.75 0.69 43.83
C LEU A 8 -0.16 0.62 42.61
N ALA A 9 -0.12 1.65 41.76
CA ALA A 9 -0.57 1.53 40.38
C ALA A 9 0.58 0.91 39.58
N GLY A 10 0.51 -0.40 39.34
CA GLY A 10 1.43 -1.07 38.43
C GLY A 10 1.08 -0.72 36.98
N VAL A 11 1.91 0.09 36.33
CA VAL A 11 1.85 0.28 34.88
C VAL A 11 2.50 -0.94 34.24
N VAL A 12 1.69 -1.81 33.63
CA VAL A 12 2.22 -2.91 32.81
C VAL A 12 2.68 -2.32 31.48
N VAL A 13 3.99 -2.26 31.27
CA VAL A 13 4.58 -1.95 29.96
C VAL A 13 4.49 -3.21 29.12
N LEU A 14 3.50 -3.27 28.22
CA LEU A 14 3.38 -4.38 27.27
C LEU A 14 4.45 -4.21 26.18
N SER A 15 5.24 -5.25 25.94
CA SER A 15 6.27 -5.19 24.89
C SER A 15 5.64 -5.11 23.50
N ILE A 16 6.31 -4.45 22.55
CA ILE A 16 5.88 -4.34 21.14
C ILE A 16 5.58 -5.72 20.56
N MET A 17 6.41 -6.73 20.86
CA MET A 17 6.18 -8.11 20.45
C MET A 17 4.88 -8.67 21.00
N THR A 18 4.53 -8.39 22.26
CA THR A 18 3.26 -8.85 22.84
C THR A 18 2.05 -8.21 22.15
N LEU A 19 2.14 -6.93 21.78
CA LEU A 19 1.09 -6.22 21.01
C LEU A 19 0.95 -6.78 19.60
N LEU A 20 2.06 -7.00 18.89
CA LEU A 20 2.06 -7.57 17.55
C LEU A 20 1.53 -9.01 17.56
N SER A 21 1.95 -9.83 18.52
CA SER A 21 1.44 -11.20 18.67
C SER A 21 -0.05 -11.22 18.98
N ALA A 22 -0.60 -10.25 19.72
CA ALA A 22 -2.05 -10.17 19.95
C ALA A 22 -2.85 -9.79 18.68
N VAL A 23 -2.25 -9.00 17.78
CA VAL A 23 -2.84 -8.65 16.48
C VAL A 23 -2.74 -9.80 15.46
N SER A 24 -1.72 -10.65 15.60
CA SER A 24 -1.43 -11.76 14.69
C SER A 24 -1.93 -13.13 15.17
N ALA A 25 -2.16 -13.33 16.47
CA ALA A 25 -2.59 -14.60 17.04
C ALA A 25 -3.95 -15.03 16.44
N GLY A 26 -3.96 -16.15 15.73
CA GLY A 26 -5.16 -16.75 15.15
C GLY A 26 -5.51 -16.31 13.74
N ARG A 27 -4.63 -15.61 13.01
CA ARG A 27 -4.85 -15.36 11.58
C ARG A 27 -4.46 -16.59 10.75
N THR A 28 -5.45 -17.40 10.40
CA THR A 28 -5.33 -18.40 9.34
C THR A 28 -4.87 -17.71 8.04
N ALA A 29 -4.05 -18.40 7.24
CA ALA A 29 -3.69 -17.96 5.90
C ALA A 29 -4.94 -17.54 5.11
N SER A 30 -4.88 -16.37 4.50
CA SER A 30 -5.99 -15.77 3.74
C SER A 30 -5.80 -15.88 2.22
N ILE A 31 -4.60 -16.28 1.80
CA ILE A 31 -4.31 -16.66 0.42
C ILE A 31 -4.13 -18.17 0.39
N PRO A 32 -4.94 -18.91 -0.40
CA PRO A 32 -4.79 -20.35 -0.53
C PRO A 32 -3.41 -20.75 -1.08
N PRO A 33 -2.84 -21.90 -0.64
CA PRO A 33 -1.53 -22.36 -1.09
C PRO A 33 -1.39 -22.47 -2.62
N GLU A 34 -2.45 -22.89 -3.32
CA GLU A 34 -2.48 -22.99 -4.78
C GLU A 34 -2.37 -21.63 -5.46
N ALA A 35 -3.05 -20.61 -4.92
CA ALA A 35 -3.02 -19.25 -5.46
C ALA A 35 -1.64 -18.61 -5.21
N TRP A 36 -1.08 -18.81 -4.01
CA TRP A 36 0.27 -18.37 -3.71
C TRP A 36 1.29 -19.05 -4.61
N SER A 37 1.25 -20.39 -4.72
CA SER A 37 2.16 -21.16 -5.59
C SER A 37 2.14 -20.69 -7.04
N ALA A 38 0.95 -20.41 -7.59
CA ALA A 38 0.80 -19.87 -8.94
C ALA A 38 1.44 -18.48 -9.09
N TYR A 39 1.25 -17.60 -8.10
CA TYR A 39 1.84 -16.25 -8.09
C TYR A 39 3.37 -16.29 -8.07
N LYS A 40 3.97 -17.02 -7.13
CA LYS A 40 5.45 -17.07 -7.03
C LYS A 40 6.08 -17.81 -8.21
N SER A 41 5.41 -18.81 -8.78
CA SER A 41 5.88 -19.45 -10.02
C SER A 41 5.95 -18.47 -11.19
N ALA A 42 5.08 -17.45 -11.21
CA ALA A 42 5.06 -16.43 -12.26
C ALA A 42 5.98 -15.23 -11.99
N PHE A 43 6.15 -14.84 -10.72
CA PHE A 43 6.72 -13.52 -10.38
C PHE A 43 7.86 -13.53 -9.35
N LEU A 44 8.12 -14.63 -8.63
CA LEU A 44 9.22 -14.71 -7.66
C LEU A 44 10.37 -15.54 -8.24
N ASP A 45 11.55 -14.93 -8.39
CA ASP A 45 12.75 -15.67 -8.80
C ASP A 45 13.49 -16.34 -7.62
N PRO A 46 14.39 -17.30 -7.90
CA PRO A 46 15.17 -17.98 -6.86
C PRO A 46 16.11 -17.05 -6.06
N GLY A 47 16.36 -15.84 -6.54
CA GLY A 47 17.18 -14.83 -5.86
C GLY A 47 16.37 -13.93 -4.91
N GLY A 48 15.05 -14.09 -4.85
CA GLY A 48 14.16 -13.29 -4.00
C GLY A 48 13.60 -12.03 -4.67
N ARG A 49 13.76 -11.90 -5.98
CA ARG A 49 13.16 -10.79 -6.72
C ARG A 49 11.71 -11.09 -7.01
N ILE A 50 10.87 -10.12 -6.72
CA ILE A 50 9.58 -9.97 -7.37
C ILE A 50 9.84 -9.26 -8.70
N ILE A 51 9.49 -9.94 -9.79
CA ILE A 51 9.76 -9.51 -11.15
C ILE A 51 8.50 -8.88 -11.75
N ASP A 52 8.63 -7.62 -12.16
CA ASP A 52 7.62 -6.98 -12.99
C ASP A 52 7.75 -7.43 -14.45
N THR A 53 7.02 -8.48 -14.80
CA THR A 53 6.98 -9.05 -16.16
C THR A 53 6.34 -8.12 -17.19
N GLY A 54 5.60 -7.09 -16.73
CA GLY A 54 5.02 -6.05 -17.59
C GLY A 54 5.97 -4.89 -17.88
N ASN A 55 7.09 -4.78 -17.14
CA ASN A 55 7.95 -3.60 -17.18
C ASN A 55 9.44 -3.95 -17.28
N GLY A 56 9.79 -4.82 -18.24
CA GLY A 56 11.19 -5.13 -18.54
C GLY A 56 11.92 -5.92 -17.44
N ASN A 57 11.19 -6.65 -16.61
CA ASN A 57 11.70 -7.52 -15.55
C ASN A 57 12.49 -6.80 -14.45
N ILE A 58 12.21 -5.51 -14.24
CA ILE A 58 12.77 -4.76 -13.10
C ILE A 58 12.12 -5.20 -11.79
N SER A 59 12.77 -4.88 -10.68
CA SER A 59 12.22 -5.05 -9.33
C SER A 59 12.13 -3.68 -8.67
N HIS A 60 11.01 -3.40 -8.02
CA HIS A 60 10.77 -2.17 -7.28
C HIS A 60 10.66 -2.44 -5.79
N SER A 61 10.92 -1.44 -4.94
CA SER A 61 10.60 -1.53 -3.51
C SER A 61 9.12 -1.84 -3.28
N GLU A 62 8.22 -1.28 -4.10
CA GLU A 62 6.79 -1.61 -4.14
C GLU A 62 6.56 -3.11 -4.35
N GLY A 63 7.20 -3.69 -5.37
CA GLY A 63 7.02 -5.10 -5.70
C GLY A 63 7.57 -6.05 -4.66
N GLN A 64 8.73 -5.73 -4.10
CA GLN A 64 9.26 -6.46 -2.96
C GLN A 64 8.33 -6.39 -1.75
N GLY A 65 7.82 -5.18 -1.41
CA GLY A 65 6.88 -4.99 -0.31
C GLY A 65 5.59 -5.79 -0.48
N TYR A 66 5.01 -5.80 -1.69
CA TYR A 66 3.86 -6.66 -1.98
C TYR A 66 4.19 -8.15 -1.85
N GLY A 67 5.34 -8.60 -2.39
CA GLY A 67 5.76 -9.99 -2.27
C GLY A 67 5.89 -10.45 -0.82
N MET A 68 6.53 -9.63 0.02
CA MET A 68 6.64 -9.87 1.46
C MET A 68 5.26 -9.92 2.12
N TRP A 69 4.37 -8.99 1.79
CA TRP A 69 3.03 -8.97 2.36
C TRP A 69 2.19 -10.18 1.95
N LEU A 70 2.22 -10.57 0.67
CA LEU A 70 1.55 -11.77 0.18
C LEU A 70 2.12 -13.06 0.80
N ALA A 71 3.43 -13.12 1.06
CA ALA A 71 4.06 -14.22 1.78
C ALA A 71 3.54 -14.34 3.23
N VAL A 72 3.34 -13.21 3.93
CA VAL A 72 2.67 -13.20 5.25
C VAL A 72 1.23 -13.70 5.14
N LEU A 73 0.46 -13.18 4.17
CA LEU A 73 -0.96 -13.53 3.97
C LEU A 73 -1.18 -15.00 3.57
N SER A 74 -0.15 -15.67 3.06
CA SER A 74 -0.12 -17.10 2.71
C SER A 74 0.60 -17.97 3.76
N ASP A 75 1.02 -17.40 4.88
CA ASP A 75 1.80 -18.07 5.94
C ASP A 75 3.08 -18.76 5.44
N SER A 76 3.80 -18.11 4.52
CA SER A 76 4.99 -18.65 3.86
C SER A 76 6.28 -17.97 4.34
N LEU A 77 6.79 -18.37 5.51
CA LEU A 77 8.01 -17.81 6.12
C LEU A 77 9.25 -17.92 5.20
N ALA A 78 9.45 -19.07 4.55
CA ALA A 78 10.63 -19.27 3.70
C ALA A 78 10.65 -18.33 2.49
N ASP A 79 9.49 -18.09 1.87
CA ASP A 79 9.38 -17.15 0.76
C ASP A 79 9.54 -15.70 1.24
N PHE A 80 8.97 -15.37 2.41
CA PHE A 80 9.17 -14.07 3.03
C PHE A 80 10.65 -13.79 3.28
N GLU A 81 11.38 -14.74 3.85
CA GLU A 81 12.82 -14.63 4.12
C GLU A 81 13.63 -14.44 2.85
N LEU A 82 13.27 -15.17 1.79
CA LEU A 82 13.92 -15.05 0.50
C LEU A 82 13.74 -13.64 -0.09
N ILE A 83 12.50 -13.13 -0.12
CA ILE A 83 12.18 -11.81 -0.64
C ILE A 83 12.83 -10.72 0.22
N TRP A 84 12.76 -10.84 1.54
CA TRP A 84 13.36 -9.89 2.48
C TRP A 84 14.88 -9.84 2.35
N SER A 85 15.54 -10.99 2.18
CA SER A 85 16.99 -11.06 1.99
C SER A 85 17.43 -10.26 0.76
N PHE A 86 16.73 -10.41 -0.37
CA PHE A 86 16.97 -9.59 -1.56
C PHE A 86 16.76 -8.10 -1.26
N THR A 87 15.60 -7.73 -0.71
CA THR A 87 15.24 -6.34 -0.40
C THR A 87 16.28 -5.66 0.47
N ARG A 88 16.70 -6.33 1.55
CA ARG A 88 17.70 -5.80 2.49
C ARG A 88 19.08 -5.65 1.84
N THR A 89 19.45 -6.55 0.95
CA THR A 89 20.81 -6.56 0.36
C THR A 89 20.93 -5.61 -0.82
N GLU A 90 19.89 -5.52 -1.64
CA GLU A 90 19.94 -4.85 -2.95
C GLU A 90 19.23 -3.50 -2.96
N LEU A 91 18.25 -3.26 -2.07
CA LEU A 91 17.46 -2.03 -2.04
C LEU A 91 17.73 -1.16 -0.81
N LEU A 92 18.12 -1.72 0.34
CA LEU A 92 18.48 -0.93 1.53
C LEU A 92 19.94 -0.44 1.45
N VAL A 93 20.24 0.29 0.38
CA VAL A 93 21.56 0.86 0.08
C VAL A 93 21.70 2.31 0.55
N ARG A 94 20.64 2.87 1.13
CA ARG A 94 20.60 4.23 1.71
C ARG A 94 21.03 4.21 3.18
N ASP A 95 21.55 5.33 3.66
CA ASP A 95 21.97 5.51 5.06
C ASP A 95 20.86 6.08 5.96
N ASP A 96 19.67 6.34 5.42
CA ASP A 96 18.55 6.95 6.12
C ASP A 96 17.42 5.99 6.52
N GLY A 97 17.59 4.70 6.24
CA GLY A 97 16.65 3.64 6.61
C GLY A 97 15.49 3.43 5.64
N LEU A 98 15.49 4.11 4.48
CA LEU A 98 14.54 3.88 3.39
C LEU A 98 15.14 2.98 2.30
N SER A 99 14.30 2.47 1.41
CA SER A 99 14.71 1.62 0.29
C SER A 99 14.91 2.44 -0.99
N ALA A 100 15.91 2.09 -1.80
CA ALA A 100 15.98 2.54 -3.18
C ALA A 100 14.79 1.95 -3.96
N TRP A 101 14.13 2.78 -4.77
CA TRP A 101 12.84 2.39 -5.35
C TRP A 101 12.94 1.40 -6.50
N LYS A 102 14.08 1.35 -7.20
CA LYS A 102 14.24 0.57 -8.44
C LYS A 102 15.58 -0.15 -8.52
N TRP A 103 15.50 -1.42 -8.92
CA TRP A 103 16.62 -2.27 -9.27
C TRP A 103 16.42 -2.81 -10.69
N ASP A 104 17.40 -2.58 -11.56
CA ASP A 104 17.37 -3.00 -12.96
C ASP A 104 18.44 -4.08 -13.23
N PRO A 105 18.04 -5.31 -13.65
CA PRO A 105 19.01 -6.37 -13.94
C PRO A 105 19.99 -6.02 -15.07
N ARG A 106 19.63 -5.07 -15.93
CA ARG A 106 20.34 -4.73 -17.16
C ARG A 106 21.45 -3.70 -16.93
N THR A 107 21.48 -3.01 -15.80
CA THR A 107 22.49 -1.98 -15.50
C THR A 107 23.54 -2.49 -14.51
N ARG A 108 24.69 -1.81 -14.46
CA ARG A 108 25.71 -1.95 -13.41
C ARG A 108 26.19 -0.54 -13.00
N PRO A 109 25.98 -0.09 -11.76
CA PRO A 109 25.26 -0.77 -10.68
C PRO A 109 23.78 -1.02 -11.03
N HIS A 110 23.15 -2.00 -10.36
CA HIS A 110 21.75 -2.34 -10.58
C HIS A 110 20.77 -1.28 -10.06
N VAL A 111 21.18 -0.54 -9.02
CA VAL A 111 20.49 0.65 -8.53
C VAL A 111 21.21 1.87 -9.09
N THR A 112 20.56 2.58 -10.02
CA THR A 112 21.11 3.82 -10.61
C THR A 112 20.48 5.08 -10.03
N ASP A 113 19.33 4.94 -9.36
CA ASP A 113 18.64 6.01 -8.64
C ASP A 113 18.41 5.54 -7.21
N ILE A 114 19.05 6.23 -6.27
CA ILE A 114 18.99 5.88 -4.86
C ILE A 114 17.73 6.43 -4.18
N ASN A 115 16.91 7.27 -4.82
CA ASN A 115 15.72 7.83 -4.19
C ASN A 115 14.75 6.72 -3.74
N ASN A 116 13.89 7.02 -2.78
CA ASN A 116 12.89 6.06 -2.32
C ASN A 116 11.55 6.25 -3.04
N ALA A 117 10.65 5.28 -2.86
CA ALA A 117 9.24 5.43 -3.11
C ALA A 117 8.51 5.04 -1.81
N THR A 118 7.81 6.02 -1.22
CA THR A 118 7.27 5.91 0.15
C THR A 118 6.23 4.80 0.28
N ASP A 119 5.48 4.49 -0.77
CA ASP A 119 4.58 3.33 -0.80
C ASP A 119 5.33 2.00 -0.65
N GLY A 120 6.43 1.83 -1.38
CA GLY A 120 7.31 0.67 -1.23
C GLY A 120 7.88 0.57 0.18
N ASP A 121 8.32 1.67 0.77
CA ASP A 121 8.80 1.68 2.16
C ASP A 121 7.69 1.30 3.14
N ILE A 122 6.47 1.84 2.97
CA ILE A 122 5.31 1.48 3.81
C ILE A 122 4.98 0.00 3.67
N LEU A 123 4.96 -0.56 2.46
CA LEU A 123 4.67 -1.97 2.22
C LEU A 123 5.72 -2.88 2.88
N ILE A 124 7.01 -2.56 2.76
CA ILE A 124 8.10 -3.31 3.38
C ILE A 124 7.99 -3.25 4.91
N ALA A 125 7.86 -2.04 5.47
CA ALA A 125 7.72 -1.85 6.92
C ALA A 125 6.48 -2.57 7.46
N TYR A 126 5.36 -2.51 6.75
CA TYR A 126 4.12 -3.17 7.12
C TYR A 126 4.26 -4.69 7.11
N ALA A 127 4.82 -5.27 6.04
CA ALA A 127 5.02 -6.70 5.94
C ALA A 127 5.96 -7.22 7.04
N LEU A 128 7.03 -6.48 7.38
CA LEU A 128 7.92 -6.79 8.50
C LEU A 128 7.19 -6.77 9.85
N ALA A 129 6.35 -5.78 10.11
CA ALA A 129 5.57 -5.72 11.36
C ALA A 129 4.60 -6.89 11.49
N LEU A 130 3.90 -7.25 10.40
CA LEU A 130 3.02 -8.41 10.40
C LEU A 130 3.79 -9.71 10.62
N ALA A 131 4.91 -9.90 9.91
CA ALA A 131 5.79 -11.05 10.02
C ALA A 131 6.36 -11.21 11.43
N ALA A 132 6.74 -10.10 12.08
CA ALA A 132 7.23 -10.08 13.45
C ALA A 132 6.20 -10.68 14.42
N GLY A 133 4.93 -10.26 14.32
CA GLY A 133 3.86 -10.81 15.15
C GLY A 133 3.47 -12.25 14.77
N GLN A 134 3.43 -12.57 13.48
CA GLN A 134 3.00 -13.89 12.99
C GLN A 134 4.00 -15.00 13.30
N TRP A 135 5.29 -14.74 13.13
CA TRP A 135 6.35 -15.73 13.33
C TRP A 135 7.23 -15.46 14.56
N ASN A 136 6.81 -14.53 15.43
CA ASN A 136 7.52 -14.17 16.67
C ASN A 136 8.99 -13.77 16.42
N ARG A 137 9.23 -12.89 15.45
CA ARG A 137 10.57 -12.47 14.99
C ARG A 137 10.90 -11.04 15.39
N GLN A 138 11.71 -10.90 16.43
CA GLN A 138 12.15 -9.62 16.98
C GLN A 138 12.96 -8.79 15.98
N ASP A 139 13.78 -9.44 15.16
CA ASP A 139 14.58 -8.78 14.12
C ASP A 139 13.70 -8.12 13.04
N TYR A 140 12.53 -8.71 12.73
CA TYR A 140 11.56 -8.08 11.83
C TYR A 140 10.87 -6.88 12.48
N ALA A 141 10.58 -6.94 13.77
CA ALA A 141 10.02 -5.80 14.50
C ALA A 141 11.01 -4.62 14.49
N GLU A 142 12.29 -4.87 14.76
CA GLU A 142 13.33 -3.84 14.76
C GLU A 142 13.51 -3.20 13.38
N ALA A 143 13.57 -4.01 12.32
CA ALA A 143 13.66 -3.51 10.95
C ALA A 143 12.42 -2.67 10.57
N SER A 144 11.22 -3.12 10.96
CA SER A 144 9.98 -2.37 10.76
C SER A 144 9.98 -1.04 11.52
N THR A 145 10.36 -1.03 12.80
CA THR A 145 10.46 0.18 13.62
C THR A 145 11.41 1.21 13.01
N ALA A 146 12.58 0.77 12.53
CA ALA A 146 13.56 1.65 11.92
C ALA A 146 13.00 2.31 10.65
N MET A 147 12.41 1.54 9.75
CA MET A 147 11.83 2.05 8.50
C MET A 147 10.59 2.92 8.73
N ALA A 148 9.68 2.51 9.62
CA ALA A 148 8.49 3.28 9.98
C ALA A 148 8.87 4.64 10.58
N SER A 149 9.92 4.68 11.41
CA SER A 149 10.47 5.91 11.97
C SER A 149 11.13 6.80 10.90
N ALA A 150 11.80 6.20 9.91
CA ALA A 150 12.36 6.91 8.76
C ALA A 150 11.26 7.54 7.89
N ILE A 151 10.18 6.81 7.59
CA ILE A 151 9.00 7.30 6.87
C ILE A 151 8.42 8.54 7.57
N LEU A 152 8.12 8.45 8.87
CA LEU A 152 7.59 9.58 9.65
C LEU A 152 8.50 10.81 9.58
N LYS A 153 9.82 10.60 9.66
CA LYS A 153 10.80 11.69 9.70
C LYS A 153 11.04 12.33 8.33
N LYS A 154 10.93 11.58 7.25
CA LYS A 154 11.43 11.98 5.92
C LYS A 154 10.33 12.26 4.92
N THR A 155 9.18 11.61 5.04
CA THR A 155 8.14 11.63 4.02
C THR A 155 6.78 12.08 4.55
N VAL A 156 6.61 12.24 5.87
CA VAL A 156 5.41 12.84 6.45
C VAL A 156 5.67 14.31 6.78
N VAL A 157 4.85 15.20 6.23
CA VAL A 157 4.97 16.66 6.45
C VAL A 157 3.64 17.25 6.88
N GLN A 158 3.68 18.32 7.68
CA GLN A 158 2.49 19.07 8.08
C GLN A 158 2.47 20.44 7.42
N ARG A 159 1.38 20.78 6.74
CA ARG A 159 1.22 22.04 6.00
C ARG A 159 -0.21 22.52 6.08
N ALA A 160 -0.41 23.81 6.40
CA ALA A 160 -1.72 24.45 6.46
C ALA A 160 -2.77 23.65 7.28
N GLY A 161 -2.35 23.06 8.40
CA GLY A 161 -3.21 22.26 9.28
C GLY A 161 -3.55 20.86 8.76
N ARG A 162 -2.87 20.38 7.70
CA ARG A 162 -3.02 19.03 7.13
C ARG A 162 -1.72 18.25 7.21
N THR A 163 -1.82 16.95 7.37
CA THR A 163 -0.72 15.99 7.31
C THR A 163 -0.69 15.35 5.92
N LEU A 164 0.46 15.44 5.24
CA LEU A 164 0.66 14.96 3.89
C LEU A 164 1.70 13.85 3.89
N LEU A 165 1.50 12.86 3.01
CA LEU A 165 2.48 11.84 2.69
C LEU A 165 3.16 12.20 1.37
N LEU A 166 4.45 12.52 1.43
CA LEU A 166 5.27 12.76 0.26
C LEU A 166 5.62 11.43 -0.44
N PRO A 167 5.63 11.39 -1.77
CA PRO A 167 5.97 10.19 -2.54
C PRO A 167 7.40 9.70 -2.35
N ALA A 168 8.32 10.58 -1.95
CA ALA A 168 9.69 10.24 -1.62
C ALA A 168 10.27 11.28 -0.64
N ALA A 169 11.44 10.99 -0.09
CA ALA A 169 12.20 11.87 0.79
C ALA A 169 12.71 13.13 0.08
N THR A 170 12.83 13.10 -1.25
CA THR A 170 13.27 14.24 -2.07
C THR A 170 12.51 14.31 -3.38
N GLY A 171 12.33 15.54 -3.91
CA GLY A 171 11.78 15.79 -5.25
C GLY A 171 10.29 16.13 -5.29
N PHE A 172 9.61 16.15 -4.14
CA PHE A 172 8.16 16.34 -4.04
C PHE A 172 7.74 17.36 -2.97
N GLY A 173 8.67 17.88 -2.18
CA GLY A 173 8.41 18.90 -1.17
C GLY A 173 8.17 20.29 -1.75
N GLU A 174 7.74 21.24 -0.91
CA GLU A 174 7.51 22.64 -1.28
C GLU A 174 8.79 23.35 -1.79
N GLY A 175 9.95 22.96 -1.26
CA GLY A 175 11.25 23.48 -1.71
C GLY A 175 11.84 22.79 -2.93
N ASP A 176 11.26 21.66 -3.37
CA ASP A 176 11.81 20.84 -4.46
C ASP A 176 11.21 21.19 -5.82
N ARG A 177 10.00 21.79 -5.84
CA ARG A 177 9.23 22.05 -7.05
C ARG A 177 8.39 23.32 -6.94
N ASP A 178 8.25 24.05 -8.06
CA ASP A 178 7.39 25.24 -8.16
C ASP A 178 5.91 24.95 -7.87
N ASP A 179 5.46 23.71 -8.14
CA ASP A 179 4.11 23.23 -7.85
C ASP A 179 4.03 22.35 -6.61
N GLY A 180 5.10 22.28 -5.81
CA GLY A 180 5.18 21.49 -4.59
C GLY A 180 4.40 22.07 -3.40
N PRO A 181 3.96 21.26 -2.43
CA PRO A 181 4.14 19.80 -2.39
C PRO A 181 3.29 19.05 -3.42
N VAL A 182 3.82 17.94 -3.91
CA VAL A 182 3.09 16.98 -4.77
C VAL A 182 2.92 15.68 -3.99
N VAL A 183 1.69 15.14 -4.01
CA VAL A 183 1.34 13.87 -3.36
C VAL A 183 0.87 12.86 -4.42
N ASN A 184 1.01 11.58 -4.10
CA ASN A 184 0.40 10.49 -4.87
C ASN A 184 -0.64 9.81 -3.95
N PRO A 185 -1.96 10.00 -4.19
CA PRO A 185 -2.98 9.47 -3.29
C PRO A 185 -3.00 7.94 -3.21
N SER A 186 -2.40 7.24 -4.19
CA SER A 186 -2.31 5.78 -4.17
C SER A 186 -1.21 5.24 -3.25
N TYR A 187 -0.39 6.11 -2.65
CA TYR A 187 0.66 5.72 -1.71
C TYR A 187 0.11 5.56 -0.28
N LEU A 188 -1.15 5.93 -0.05
CA LEU A 188 -1.84 5.80 1.22
C LEU A 188 -2.33 4.35 1.41
N ILE A 189 -1.45 3.47 1.89
CA ILE A 189 -1.79 2.09 2.26
C ILE A 189 -2.42 2.10 3.66
N PHE A 190 -3.70 2.48 3.72
CA PHE A 190 -4.40 2.82 4.95
C PHE A 190 -4.34 1.75 6.06
N GLU A 191 -4.39 0.47 5.69
CA GLU A 191 -4.35 -0.63 6.66
C GLU A 191 -2.98 -0.82 7.32
N ALA A 192 -1.92 -0.26 6.74
CA ALA A 192 -0.57 -0.30 7.29
C ALA A 192 -0.45 0.63 8.51
N PHE A 193 -1.03 1.83 8.45
CA PHE A 193 -0.85 2.87 9.46
C PHE A 193 -1.16 2.46 10.92
N PRO A 194 -2.27 1.78 11.24
CA PRO A 194 -2.50 1.33 12.61
C PRO A 194 -1.47 0.28 13.07
N VAL A 195 -0.94 -0.55 12.16
CA VAL A 195 0.10 -1.54 12.49
C VAL A 195 1.47 -0.87 12.65
N LEU A 196 1.81 0.07 11.78
CA LEU A 196 3.04 0.86 11.89
C LEU A 196 3.06 1.69 13.18
N ASN A 197 1.90 2.15 13.65
CA ASN A 197 1.78 2.84 14.94
C ASN A 197 2.08 1.93 16.16
N LEU A 198 2.04 0.60 16.02
CA LEU A 198 2.44 -0.31 17.10
C LEU A 198 3.96 -0.39 17.25
N VAL A 199 4.69 -0.30 16.14
CA VAL A 199 6.16 -0.44 16.10
C VAL A 199 6.91 0.89 16.14
N ALA A 200 6.28 1.98 15.69
CA ALA A 200 6.78 3.34 15.77
C ALA A 200 5.64 4.31 16.15
N PRO A 201 5.25 4.37 17.45
CA PRO A 201 4.10 5.14 17.90
C PRO A 201 4.19 6.63 17.57
N SER A 202 3.18 7.17 16.91
CA SER A 202 3.07 8.59 16.57
C SER A 202 1.64 8.98 16.22
N PRO A 203 1.13 10.14 16.68
CA PRO A 203 -0.18 10.64 16.26
C PRO A 203 -0.27 10.91 14.76
N LEU A 204 0.88 11.06 14.08
CA LEU A 204 0.95 11.33 12.65
C LEU A 204 0.40 10.19 11.80
N TRP A 205 0.47 8.93 12.24
CA TRP A 205 -0.11 7.80 11.51
C TRP A 205 -1.62 7.92 11.34
N LYS A 206 -2.31 8.32 12.42
CA LYS A 206 -3.75 8.57 12.34
C LYS A 206 -4.04 9.83 11.53
N ALA A 207 -3.26 10.90 11.75
CA ALA A 207 -3.46 12.16 11.04
C ALA A 207 -3.29 12.00 9.51
N VAL A 208 -2.26 11.27 9.05
CA VAL A 208 -2.04 11.03 7.62
C VAL A 208 -3.14 10.16 7.02
N ALA A 209 -3.70 9.20 7.77
CA ALA A 209 -4.83 8.40 7.33
C ALA A 209 -6.10 9.26 7.17
N ASP A 210 -6.46 10.03 8.20
CA ASP A 210 -7.68 10.86 8.21
C ASP A 210 -7.61 11.98 7.15
N ASP A 211 -6.48 12.68 7.07
CA ASP A 211 -6.26 13.72 6.06
C ASP A 211 -6.13 13.11 4.67
N GLY A 212 -5.61 11.89 4.53
CA GLY A 212 -5.53 11.16 3.26
C GLY A 212 -6.90 10.83 2.68
N VAL A 213 -7.83 10.32 3.50
CA VAL A 213 -9.23 10.10 3.07
C VAL A 213 -9.89 11.41 2.68
N THR A 214 -9.68 12.48 3.47
CA THR A 214 -10.21 13.81 3.17
C THR A 214 -9.67 14.34 1.84
N GLN A 215 -8.37 14.18 1.58
CA GLN A 215 -7.72 14.57 0.33
C GLN A 215 -8.29 13.81 -0.87
N ILE A 216 -8.37 12.48 -0.81
CA ILE A 216 -8.96 11.67 -1.88
C ILE A 216 -10.42 12.07 -2.16
N GLY A 217 -11.18 12.38 -1.09
CA GLY A 217 -12.53 12.93 -1.22
C GLY A 217 -12.58 14.25 -2.02
N ALA A 218 -11.61 15.14 -1.81
CA ALA A 218 -11.50 16.42 -2.50
C ALA A 218 -10.89 16.30 -3.92
N PHE A 219 -10.10 15.27 -4.20
CA PHE A 219 -9.49 15.04 -5.51
C PHE A 219 -10.53 14.50 -6.49
N ALA A 220 -11.25 15.42 -7.10
CA ALA A 220 -12.35 15.16 -8.03
C ALA A 220 -12.11 15.92 -9.34
N PHE A 221 -11.27 15.38 -10.21
CA PHE A 221 -10.88 15.99 -11.47
C PHE A 221 -11.62 15.37 -12.67
N GLY A 222 -11.83 16.18 -13.71
CA GLY A 222 -12.56 15.79 -14.92
C GLY A 222 -14.04 15.46 -14.68
N GLU A 223 -14.74 15.08 -15.74
CA GLU A 223 -16.17 14.73 -15.68
C GLU A 223 -16.43 13.48 -14.83
N ARG A 224 -15.48 12.54 -14.84
CA ARG A 224 -15.51 11.30 -14.05
C ARG A 224 -15.28 11.52 -12.56
N LYS A 225 -14.89 12.74 -12.15
CA LYS A 225 -14.60 13.12 -10.76
C LYS A 225 -13.62 12.15 -10.09
N LEU A 226 -12.54 11.80 -10.77
CA LEU A 226 -11.50 10.89 -10.29
C LEU A 226 -10.29 11.64 -9.72
N PRO A 227 -9.54 11.05 -8.77
CA PRO A 227 -8.23 11.57 -8.38
C PRO A 227 -7.22 11.40 -9.52
N ALA A 228 -6.20 12.25 -9.56
CA ALA A 228 -5.06 12.05 -10.45
C ALA A 228 -4.00 11.17 -9.77
N ASP A 229 -3.13 10.53 -10.56
CA ASP A 229 -1.96 9.79 -10.08
C ASP A 229 -1.04 10.71 -9.25
N TRP A 230 -0.82 11.93 -9.72
CA TRP A 230 0.03 12.92 -9.05
C TRP A 230 -0.74 14.22 -8.86
N VAL A 231 -0.84 14.69 -7.62
CA VAL A 231 -1.65 15.85 -7.25
C VAL A 231 -0.77 16.91 -6.58
N SER A 232 -0.68 18.08 -7.18
CA SER A 232 -0.13 19.26 -6.52
C SER A 232 -1.12 19.75 -5.46
N VAL A 233 -0.63 19.97 -4.25
CA VAL A 233 -1.40 20.52 -3.11
C VAL A 233 -0.78 21.83 -2.61
N ARG A 234 -0.01 22.52 -3.46
CA ARG A 234 0.59 23.83 -3.14
C ARG A 234 -0.47 24.87 -2.78
N THR A 235 -1.53 24.93 -3.56
CA THR A 235 -2.68 25.82 -3.35
C THR A 235 -3.98 25.04 -3.42
N ARG A 236 -4.78 25.24 -4.46
CA ARG A 236 -5.91 24.37 -4.78
C ARG A 236 -5.36 23.07 -5.37
N ALA A 237 -5.89 21.94 -4.90
CA ALA A 237 -5.53 20.64 -5.45
C ALA A 237 -5.78 20.59 -6.97
N GLN A 238 -4.79 20.13 -7.72
CA GLN A 238 -4.83 19.96 -9.17
C GLN A 238 -3.84 18.88 -9.62
N PRO A 239 -4.04 18.24 -10.79
CA PRO A 239 -3.03 17.35 -11.35
C PRO A 239 -1.67 18.06 -11.41
N ALA A 240 -0.62 17.40 -10.93
CA ALA A 240 0.71 17.98 -10.79
C ALA A 240 1.36 18.28 -12.15
N SER A 241 2.14 19.36 -12.21
CA SER A 241 2.88 19.77 -13.41
C SER A 241 4.08 18.85 -13.63
N GLY A 242 4.36 18.52 -14.89
CA GLY A 242 5.41 17.57 -15.26
C GLY A 242 5.00 16.09 -15.16
N PHE A 243 3.76 15.81 -14.75
CA PHE A 243 3.15 14.49 -14.79
C PHE A 243 1.97 14.46 -15.77
N PRO A 244 1.66 13.31 -16.40
CA PRO A 244 0.42 13.15 -17.12
C PRO A 244 -0.80 13.44 -16.22
N PRO A 245 -1.75 14.27 -16.66
CA PRO A 245 -2.94 14.61 -15.87
C PRO A 245 -3.98 13.49 -15.97
N GLU A 246 -3.71 12.34 -15.35
CA GLU A 246 -4.49 11.12 -15.54
C GLU A 246 -4.95 10.47 -14.24
N PHE A 247 -6.05 9.72 -14.33
CA PHE A 247 -6.32 8.58 -13.45
C PHE A 247 -5.68 7.37 -14.13
N GLY A 248 -4.53 6.94 -13.62
CA GLY A 248 -3.66 5.96 -14.25
C GLY A 248 -3.46 4.71 -13.40
N TYR A 249 -2.39 3.98 -13.70
CA TYR A 249 -2.03 2.74 -13.02
C TYR A 249 -1.69 2.95 -11.52
N ASN A 250 -1.38 4.17 -11.09
CA ASN A 250 -1.25 4.46 -9.66
C ASN A 250 -2.64 4.56 -9.02
N ALA A 251 -3.51 5.43 -9.53
CA ALA A 251 -4.77 5.75 -8.87
C ALA A 251 -5.77 4.57 -8.81
N VAL A 252 -5.65 3.57 -9.70
CA VAL A 252 -6.55 2.39 -9.72
C VAL A 252 -6.56 1.59 -8.42
N ARG A 253 -5.48 1.63 -7.61
CA ARG A 253 -5.42 0.89 -6.32
C ARG A 253 -6.05 1.65 -5.14
N ILE A 254 -6.41 2.92 -5.31
CA ILE A 254 -6.98 3.74 -4.21
C ILE A 254 -8.25 3.10 -3.62
N PRO A 255 -9.25 2.65 -4.41
CA PRO A 255 -10.44 2.05 -3.85
C PRO A 255 -10.15 0.75 -3.11
N LEU A 256 -9.17 -0.04 -3.57
CA LEU A 256 -8.74 -1.26 -2.90
C LEU A 256 -8.21 -0.96 -1.50
N TYR A 257 -7.32 0.02 -1.34
CA TYR A 257 -6.77 0.38 -0.03
C TYR A 257 -7.81 0.97 0.93
N LEU A 258 -8.74 1.78 0.40
CA LEU A 258 -9.87 2.29 1.17
C LEU A 258 -10.75 1.13 1.67
N SER A 259 -11.15 0.22 0.78
CA SER A 259 -11.95 -0.96 1.12
C SER A 259 -11.27 -1.84 2.16
N ARG A 260 -9.97 -2.16 1.97
CA ARG A 260 -9.22 -3.04 2.87
C ARG A 260 -9.07 -2.48 4.28
N ALA A 261 -8.96 -1.16 4.41
CA ALA A 261 -8.88 -0.49 5.70
C ALA A 261 -10.24 -0.12 6.31
N ASN A 262 -11.36 -0.43 5.62
CA ASN A 262 -12.68 0.08 5.94
C ASN A 262 -12.69 1.61 6.15
N MET A 263 -12.01 2.31 5.25
CA MET A 263 -11.89 3.77 5.24
C MET A 263 -12.60 4.37 4.03
N GLY A 264 -13.09 5.59 4.19
CA GLY A 264 -13.90 6.28 3.18
C GLY A 264 -15.38 5.96 3.30
N SER A 265 -16.22 6.92 2.90
CA SER A 265 -17.67 6.73 2.96
C SER A 265 -18.17 5.87 1.78
N PRO A 266 -19.35 5.23 1.89
CA PRO A 266 -19.99 4.55 0.76
C PRO A 266 -20.12 5.45 -0.47
N GLU A 267 -20.36 6.76 -0.31
CA GLU A 267 -20.45 7.73 -1.40
C GLU A 267 -19.10 7.90 -2.10
N LEU A 268 -18.00 7.95 -1.33
CA LEU A 268 -16.65 8.03 -1.89
C LEU A 268 -16.31 6.79 -2.70
N LEU A 269 -16.54 5.59 -2.14
CA LEU A 269 -16.29 4.32 -2.83
C LEU A 269 -17.13 4.20 -4.11
N ASN A 270 -18.42 4.55 -4.05
CA ASN A 270 -19.30 4.55 -5.21
C ASN A 270 -18.87 5.56 -6.28
N ARG A 271 -18.40 6.76 -5.89
CA ARG A 271 -17.85 7.75 -6.84
C ARG A 271 -16.65 7.17 -7.58
N LEU A 272 -15.68 6.61 -6.85
CA LEU A 272 -14.46 6.07 -7.45
C LEU A 272 -14.77 4.89 -8.37
N LYS A 273 -15.59 3.94 -7.88
CA LYS A 273 -16.07 2.80 -8.67
C LYS A 273 -16.76 3.25 -9.96
N ASN A 274 -17.73 4.17 -9.88
CA ASN A 274 -18.46 4.63 -11.06
C ASN A 274 -17.55 5.41 -12.03
N GLY A 275 -16.65 6.25 -11.51
CA GLY A 275 -15.73 7.02 -12.34
C GLY A 275 -14.75 6.12 -13.12
N MET A 276 -14.23 5.07 -12.47
CA MET A 276 -13.21 4.20 -13.06
C MET A 276 -13.76 3.10 -13.98
N THR A 277 -15.08 2.88 -13.98
CA THR A 277 -15.72 1.80 -14.74
C THR A 277 -16.22 2.31 -16.10
N LEU A 278 -15.97 1.54 -17.15
CA LEU A 278 -16.45 1.75 -18.51
C LEU A 278 -17.85 1.15 -18.69
N GLU A 279 -18.56 1.53 -19.75
CA GLU A 279 -19.87 0.97 -20.08
C GLU A 279 -19.84 -0.55 -20.30
N SER A 280 -18.69 -1.09 -20.76
CA SER A 280 -18.44 -2.52 -20.89
C SER A 280 -18.34 -3.27 -19.56
N GLY A 281 -18.29 -2.56 -18.43
CA GLY A 281 -18.04 -3.12 -17.09
C GLY A 281 -16.56 -3.34 -16.76
N ALA A 282 -15.64 -3.10 -17.70
CA ALA A 282 -14.21 -3.10 -17.42
C ALA A 282 -13.79 -1.84 -16.64
N ALA A 283 -12.70 -1.92 -15.89
CA ALA A 283 -12.04 -0.72 -15.38
C ALA A 283 -11.25 -0.03 -16.51
N GLY A 284 -10.87 1.23 -16.31
CA GLY A 284 -10.04 1.96 -17.27
C GLY A 284 -9.12 2.98 -16.61
N THR A 285 -8.13 3.43 -17.39
CA THR A 285 -7.34 4.65 -17.13
C THR A 285 -7.87 5.77 -18.01
N PHE A 286 -7.73 7.03 -17.55
CA PHE A 286 -8.34 8.18 -18.21
C PHE A 286 -7.43 9.39 -18.18
N ASP A 287 -7.36 10.11 -19.30
CA ASP A 287 -6.87 11.49 -19.30
C ASP A 287 -7.93 12.39 -18.65
N LEU A 288 -7.56 13.09 -17.57
CA LEU A 288 -8.51 13.86 -16.76
C LEU A 288 -8.87 15.22 -17.36
N LYS A 289 -8.17 15.65 -18.42
CA LYS A 289 -8.47 16.91 -19.12
C LYS A 289 -9.51 16.69 -20.22
N SER A 290 -9.31 15.65 -21.02
CA SER A 290 -10.16 15.31 -22.17
C SER A 290 -11.26 14.29 -21.85
N GLY A 291 -11.11 13.52 -20.76
CA GLY A 291 -12.00 12.40 -20.44
C GLY A 291 -11.75 11.15 -21.28
N ALA A 292 -10.76 11.17 -22.18
CA ALA A 292 -10.44 10.06 -23.06
C ALA A 292 -9.99 8.83 -22.28
N VAL A 293 -10.48 7.66 -22.70
CA VAL A 293 -9.98 6.36 -22.22
C VAL A 293 -8.56 6.19 -22.74
N LYS A 294 -7.61 5.89 -21.85
CA LYS A 294 -6.23 5.58 -22.24
C LYS A 294 -6.03 4.09 -22.40
N ASP A 295 -6.38 3.32 -21.37
CA ASP A 295 -6.27 1.86 -21.35
C ASP A 295 -7.56 1.22 -20.84
N VAL A 296 -7.93 0.09 -21.46
CA VAL A 296 -9.00 -0.78 -20.96
C VAL A 296 -8.37 -1.84 -20.07
N LEU A 297 -8.73 -1.84 -18.79
CA LEU A 297 -8.16 -2.71 -17.77
C LEU A 297 -9.05 -3.94 -17.58
N SER A 298 -8.92 -4.92 -18.47
CA SER A 298 -9.77 -6.12 -18.50
C SER A 298 -9.35 -7.25 -17.58
N ASP A 299 -8.12 -7.23 -17.05
CA ASP A 299 -7.64 -8.27 -16.13
C ASP A 299 -8.53 -8.40 -14.88
N PRO A 300 -8.73 -9.64 -14.35
CA PRO A 300 -9.52 -9.87 -13.15
C PRO A 300 -9.08 -9.01 -11.96
N GLY A 301 -7.78 -8.81 -11.80
CA GLY A 301 -7.20 -7.97 -10.75
C GLY A 301 -7.58 -6.50 -10.80
N TYR A 302 -7.89 -5.96 -11.99
CA TYR A 302 -8.43 -4.60 -12.09
C TYR A 302 -9.94 -4.58 -11.94
N ARG A 303 -10.64 -5.58 -12.51
CA ARG A 303 -12.11 -5.68 -12.44
C ARG A 303 -12.62 -5.93 -11.02
N ILE A 304 -11.87 -6.64 -10.18
CA ILE A 304 -12.27 -6.91 -8.80
C ILE A 304 -12.25 -5.66 -7.93
N ILE A 305 -11.47 -4.63 -8.27
CA ILE A 305 -11.35 -3.41 -7.47
C ILE A 305 -12.68 -2.64 -7.38
N PRO A 306 -13.33 -2.23 -8.50
CA PRO A 306 -14.64 -1.61 -8.43
C PRO A 306 -15.72 -2.56 -7.90
N ALA A 307 -15.63 -3.87 -8.17
CA ALA A 307 -16.57 -4.85 -7.61
C ALA A 307 -16.50 -4.89 -6.07
N LEU A 308 -15.29 -4.94 -5.51
CA LEU A 308 -15.06 -4.92 -4.07
C LEU A 308 -15.49 -3.59 -3.45
N ALA A 309 -15.15 -2.47 -4.07
CA ALA A 309 -15.57 -1.15 -3.61
C ALA A 309 -17.10 -1.02 -3.56
N ALA A 310 -17.81 -1.55 -4.57
CA ALA A 310 -19.27 -1.59 -4.59
C ALA A 310 -19.83 -2.45 -3.45
N CYS A 311 -19.25 -3.63 -3.22
CA CYS A 311 -19.68 -4.57 -2.20
C CYS A 311 -19.51 -4.00 -0.78
N VAL A 312 -18.33 -3.42 -0.47
CA VAL A 312 -18.06 -2.73 0.81
C VAL A 312 -19.02 -1.56 1.03
N ALA A 313 -19.32 -0.80 -0.04
CA ALA A 313 -20.29 0.30 0.00
C ALA A 313 -21.75 -0.15 0.17
N GLY A 314 -22.04 -1.46 0.26
CA GLY A 314 -23.39 -2.01 0.41
C GLY A 314 -24.14 -2.28 -0.87
N GLY A 315 -23.43 -2.28 -2.00
CA GLY A 315 -23.94 -2.71 -3.28
C GLY A 315 -23.88 -4.23 -3.47
N ALA A 316 -23.82 -4.64 -4.73
CA ALA A 316 -23.77 -6.05 -5.11
C ALA A 316 -22.53 -6.76 -4.57
N ALA A 317 -22.67 -8.07 -4.33
CA ALA A 317 -21.55 -8.95 -4.00
C ALA A 317 -20.51 -8.97 -5.13
N VAL A 318 -19.25 -9.29 -4.77
CA VAL A 318 -18.20 -9.52 -5.77
C VAL A 318 -18.60 -10.72 -6.65
N PRO A 319 -18.58 -10.59 -7.99
CA PRO A 319 -18.90 -11.67 -8.91
C PRO A 319 -18.03 -12.92 -8.70
N GLU A 320 -18.62 -14.11 -8.79
CA GLU A 320 -17.93 -15.40 -8.53
C GLU A 320 -16.74 -15.63 -9.46
N GLU A 321 -16.81 -15.19 -10.72
CA GLU A 321 -15.71 -15.33 -11.68
C GLU A 321 -14.47 -14.52 -11.28
N LEU A 322 -14.65 -13.46 -10.48
CA LEU A 322 -13.55 -12.67 -9.94
C LEU A 322 -13.01 -13.25 -8.63
N LYS A 323 -13.63 -14.27 -8.03
CA LYS A 323 -13.15 -14.91 -6.80
C LYS A 323 -12.11 -16.00 -7.04
N SER A 324 -11.91 -16.40 -8.31
CA SER A 324 -10.89 -17.38 -8.70
C SER A 324 -9.62 -16.69 -9.17
N PHE A 325 -8.47 -17.07 -8.62
CA PHE A 325 -7.18 -16.49 -8.97
C PHE A 325 -6.49 -17.27 -10.09
N GLN A 326 -5.99 -16.55 -11.09
CA GLN A 326 -4.98 -17.01 -12.04
C GLN A 326 -4.01 -15.87 -12.33
N PRO A 327 -2.68 -16.12 -12.33
CA PRO A 327 -1.71 -15.07 -12.61
C PRO A 327 -1.80 -14.63 -14.07
N THR A 328 -1.80 -13.32 -14.29
CA THR A 328 -1.68 -12.71 -15.63
C THR A 328 -0.39 -11.90 -15.72
N LEU A 329 -0.46 -10.59 -15.52
CA LEU A 329 0.69 -9.71 -15.29
C LEU A 329 0.91 -9.54 -13.79
N TYR A 330 2.14 -9.20 -13.42
CA TYR A 330 2.55 -8.99 -12.04
C TYR A 330 1.56 -8.07 -11.29
N TYR A 331 1.36 -6.84 -11.78
CA TYR A 331 0.59 -5.83 -11.07
C TYR A 331 -0.90 -6.21 -10.84
N PRO A 332 -1.70 -6.57 -11.86
CA PRO A 332 -3.08 -7.00 -11.62
C PRO A 332 -3.15 -8.28 -10.78
N SER A 333 -2.21 -9.22 -10.92
CA SER A 333 -2.19 -10.44 -10.09
C SER A 333 -2.00 -10.11 -8.61
N THR A 334 -1.12 -9.16 -8.29
CA THR A 334 -0.93 -8.67 -6.92
C THR A 334 -2.21 -8.04 -6.38
N LEU A 335 -2.84 -7.11 -7.11
CA LEU A 335 -4.08 -6.45 -6.68
C LEU A 335 -5.22 -7.46 -6.49
N HIS A 336 -5.27 -8.49 -7.35
CA HIS A 336 -6.26 -9.57 -7.24
C HIS A 336 -6.10 -10.34 -5.94
N LEU A 337 -4.89 -10.82 -5.61
CA LEU A 337 -4.64 -11.55 -4.38
C LEU A 337 -4.91 -10.70 -3.14
N LEU A 338 -4.61 -9.40 -3.18
CA LEU A 338 -4.99 -8.51 -2.09
C LEU A 338 -6.52 -8.42 -1.95
N ALA A 339 -7.28 -8.27 -3.03
CA ALA A 339 -8.74 -8.27 -2.94
C ALA A 339 -9.30 -9.61 -2.43
N LEU A 340 -8.77 -10.74 -2.89
CA LEU A 340 -9.19 -12.08 -2.45
C LEU A 340 -8.87 -12.35 -0.99
N SER A 341 -7.67 -11.96 -0.53
CA SER A 341 -7.27 -12.06 0.87
C SER A 341 -8.21 -11.27 1.79
N PHE A 342 -8.67 -10.09 1.35
CA PHE A 342 -9.67 -9.33 2.09
C PHE A 342 -10.98 -10.11 2.23
N LEU A 343 -11.50 -10.64 1.12
CA LEU A 343 -12.73 -11.44 1.14
C LEU A 343 -12.58 -12.67 2.04
N ALA A 344 -11.48 -13.41 1.93
CA ALA A 344 -11.22 -14.61 2.73
C ALA A 344 -11.23 -14.30 4.24
N ARG A 345 -10.64 -13.18 4.66
CA ARG A 345 -10.62 -12.75 6.07
C ARG A 345 -11.98 -12.33 6.61
N ASN A 346 -12.92 -12.00 5.73
CA ASN A 346 -14.29 -11.63 6.05
C ASN A 346 -15.28 -12.74 5.66
N ASN A 347 -14.86 -14.01 5.68
CA ASN A 347 -15.69 -15.18 5.36
C ASN A 347 -16.37 -15.14 3.97
N GLY A 348 -15.72 -14.50 3.00
CA GLY A 348 -16.25 -14.29 1.64
C GLY A 348 -17.22 -13.11 1.52
N GLU A 349 -17.49 -12.41 2.61
CA GLU A 349 -18.31 -11.21 2.67
C GLU A 349 -17.46 -9.93 2.58
N CYS A 350 -18.14 -8.79 2.45
CA CYS A 350 -17.49 -7.48 2.38
C CYS A 350 -17.74 -6.64 3.63
N ARG A 351 -18.31 -7.25 4.69
CA ARG A 351 -18.76 -6.59 5.92
C ARG A 351 -18.51 -7.47 7.13
#